data_AF-A0A916B3S8-F1
#
_entry.id   AF-A0A916B3S8-F1
#
_cell.length_a   1.000
_cell.length_b   1.000
_cell.length_c   1.000
_cell.angle_alpha   90.00
_cell.angle_beta   90.00
_cell.angle_gamma   90.00
#
_symmetry.space_group_name_H-M   'P 1'
#
loop_
_entity.id
_entity.type
_entity.pdbx_description
1 polymer ?
#
loop_
_entity_poly.entity_id
_entity_poly.type
_entity_poly.pdbx_seq_one_letter_code
_entity_poly.pdbx_strand_id
1 'polypeptide(L)' 'MQSLENLEKRLRQVEEKLEDAEGRLPAHSIRPWQMEALFELEEERDTLVAEIQTLRKNQSP' A
#
# COMPACT_ATOMS: atom_id res chain seq x y z
N MET A 1 3.58 4.60 -18.98
CA MET A 1 2.35 4.53 -18.16
C MET A 1 2.24 3.11 -17.62
N GLN A 2 2.09 2.93 -16.32
CA GLN A 2 1.75 1.60 -15.77
C GLN A 2 0.29 1.28 -16.13
N SER A 3 -0.02 0.02 -16.44
CA SER A 3 -1.41 -0.41 -16.66
C SER A 3 -2.16 -0.45 -15.34
N LEU A 4 -3.49 -0.34 -15.41
CA LEU A 4 -4.37 -0.51 -14.25
C LEU A 4 -4.10 -1.85 -13.54
N GLU A 5 -3.95 -2.93 -14.32
CA GLU A 5 -3.61 -4.26 -13.81
C GLU A 5 -2.27 -4.30 -13.05
N ASN A 6 -1.25 -3.59 -13.54
CA ASN A 6 0.04 -3.53 -12.86
C ASN A 6 -0.05 -2.77 -11.54
N LEU A 7 -0.84 -1.69 -11.49
CA LEU A 7 -1.06 -0.91 -10.27
C LEU A 7 -1.86 -1.72 -9.24
N GLU A 8 -2.91 -2.43 -9.67
CA GLU A 8 -3.69 -3.31 -8.80
C GLU A 8 -2.84 -4.47 -8.24
N LYS A 9 -1.98 -5.06 -9.08
CA LYS A 9 -1.03 -6.08 -8.63
C LYS A 9 -0.06 -5.53 -7.59
N ARG A 10 0.46 -4.31 -7.80
CA ARG A 10 1.37 -3.67 -6.86
C ARG A 10 0.67 -3.29 -5.55
N LEU A 11 -0.56 -2.79 -5.62
CA LEU A 11 -1.39 -2.50 -4.45
C LEU A 11 -1.54 -3.75 -3.58
N ARG A 12 -1.91 -4.88 -4.18
CA ARG A 12 -2.01 -6.16 -3.48
C ARG A 12 -0.70 -6.57 -2.80
N GLN A 13 0.44 -6.38 -3.46
CA GLN A 13 1.75 -6.69 -2.88
C GLN A 13 2.09 -5.79 -1.70
N VAL A 14 1.69 -4.52 -1.73
CA VAL A 14 1.89 -3.59 -0.61
C VAL A 14 0.99 -3.98 0.56
N GLU A 15 -0.27 -4.31 0.30
CA GLU A 15 -1.22 -4.79 1.31
C GLU A 15 -0.73 -6.08 2.01
N GLU A 16 -0.24 -7.06 1.24
CA GLU A 16 0.35 -8.30 1.78
C GLU A 16 1.57 -8.00 2.67
N LYS A 17 2.45 -7.06 2.27
CA LYS A 17 3.60 -6.65 3.11
C LYS A 17 3.18 -5.94 4.39
N LEU A 18 2.11 -5.16 4.33
CA LEU A 18 1.57 -4.40 5.45
C LEU A 18 1.02 -5.37 6.50
N GLU A 19 0.21 -6.35 6.09
CA GLU A 19 -0.30 -7.42 6.94
C GLU A 19 0.84 -8.23 7.58
N ASP A 20 1.85 -8.61 6.79
CA ASP A 20 3.04 -9.31 7.30
C ASP A 20 3.85 -8.47 8.30
N ALA A 21 3.96 -7.15 8.08
CA ALA A 21 4.69 -6.25 8.95
C ALA A 21 3.94 -6.02 10.27
N GLU A 22 2.62 -5.81 10.21
CA GLU A 22 1.74 -5.70 11.36
C GLU A 22 1.74 -6.97 12.20
N GLY A 23 1.66 -8.15 11.56
CA GLY A 23 1.69 -9.45 12.23
C GLY A 23 3.02 -9.74 12.95
N ARG A 24 4.11 -9.05 12.57
CA ARG A 24 5.42 -9.14 13.23
C ARG A 24 5.63 -8.12 14.35
N LEU A 25 4.67 -7.23 14.60
CA LEU A 25 4.79 -6.26 15.67
C LEU A 25 4.69 -6.91 17.05
N PRO A 26 5.54 -6.53 18.02
CA PRO A 26 5.40 -6.99 19.39
C PRO A 26 4.17 -6.36 20.05
N ALA A 27 3.35 -7.16 20.72
CA ALA A 27 2.10 -6.71 21.37
C ALA A 27 2.26 -5.57 22.39
N HIS A 28 3.45 -5.36 22.93
CA HIS A 28 3.70 -4.41 24.03
C HIS A 28 4.84 -3.41 23.74
N SER A 29 5.49 -3.48 22.58
CA SER A 29 6.62 -2.58 22.29
C SER A 29 6.86 -2.46 20.79
N ILE A 30 6.26 -1.44 20.18
CA ILE A 30 6.57 -1.04 18.81
C ILE A 30 7.77 -0.10 18.84
N ARG A 31 8.78 -0.40 18.02
CA ARG A 31 9.98 0.43 17.91
C ARG A 31 9.81 1.45 16.78
N PRO A 32 10.42 2.65 16.86
CA PRO A 32 10.21 3.71 15.87
C PRO A 32 10.41 3.26 14.41
N TRP A 33 11.47 2.51 14.12
CA TRP A 33 11.73 1.99 12.77
C TRP A 33 10.68 0.98 12.26
N GLN A 34 9.97 0.30 13.16
CA GLN A 34 8.87 -0.59 12.77
C GLN A 34 7.64 0.23 12.39
N MET A 35 7.41 1.35 13.09
CA MET A 35 6.34 2.28 12.77
C MET A 35 6.64 3.05 11.47
N GLU A 36 7.88 3.52 11.29
CA GLU A 36 8.31 4.17 10.05
C GLU A 36 8.12 3.25 8.83
N ALA A 37 8.53 1.97 8.94
CA ALA A 37 8.35 1.02 7.86
C ALA A 37 6.86 0.77 7.52
N LEU A 38 5.97 0.82 8.52
CA LEU A 38 4.53 0.73 8.28
C LEU A 38 4.00 1.98 7.60
N PHE A 39 4.40 3.17 8.05
CA PHE A 39 3.99 4.43 7.43
C PHE A 39 4.43 4.55 5.97
N GLU A 40 5.64 4.11 5.63
CA GLU A 40 6.10 4.07 4.23
C GLU A 40 5.21 3.16 3.36
N LEU A 41 4.82 2.00 3.88
CA LEU A 41 3.91 1.07 3.18
C LEU A 41 2.50 1.65 3.05
N GLU A 42 1.99 2.34 4.07
CA GLU A 42 0.69 3.01 4.05
C GLU A 42 0.66 4.17 3.03
N GLU A 43 1.71 4.99 2.97
CA GLU A 43 1.84 6.06 1.98
C GLU A 43 1.91 5.50 0.54
N GLU A 44 2.64 4.39 0.33
CA GLU A 44 2.69 3.72 -0.98
C GLU A 44 1.31 3.19 -1.38
N ARG A 45 0.60 2.54 -0.44
CA ARG A 45 -0.77 2.04 -0.66
C ARG A 45 -1.70 3.18 -1.06
N ASP A 46 -1.70 4.29 -0.32
CA ASP A 46 -2.60 5.41 -0.56
C ASP A 46 -2.33 6.07 -1.91
N THR A 47 -1.05 6.18 -2.29
CA THR A 47 -0.64 6.65 -3.62
C THR A 47 -1.18 5.74 -4.73
N LEU A 48 -1.01 4.42 -4.60
CA LEU A 48 -1.48 3.45 -5.59
C LEU A 48 -3.01 3.48 -5.72
N VAL A 49 -3.74 3.59 -4.60
CA VAL A 49 -5.19 3.72 -4.59
C VAL A 49 -5.62 4.98 -5.33
N ALA A 50 -4.97 6.12 -5.08
CA ALA A 50 -5.28 7.38 -5.76
C ALA A 50 -5.02 7.30 -7.28
N GLU A 51 -3.92 6.68 -7.70
CA GLU A 51 -3.60 6.46 -9.12
C GLU A 51 -4.64 5.56 -9.81
N ILE A 52 -5.01 4.44 -9.17
CA ILE A 52 -6.04 3.51 -9.65
C ILE A 52 -7.38 4.23 -9.81
N GLN A 53 -7.80 5.00 -8.79
CA GLN A 53 -9.06 5.76 -8.85
C GLN A 53 -9.06 6.79 -9.98
N THR A 54 -7.93 7.48 -10.18
CA THR A 54 -7.77 8.46 -11.25
C THR A 54 -7.89 7.80 -12.62
N LEU A 55 -7.21 6.67 -12.82
CA LEU A 55 -7.29 5.92 -14.07
C LEU A 55 -8.70 5.37 -14.35
N ARG A 56 -9.38 4.83 -13.33
CA ARG A 56 -10.76 4.34 -13.46
C ARG A 56 -11.74 5.46 -13.80
N LYS A 57 -11.60 6.64 -13.21
CA LYS A 57 -12.41 7.82 -13.55
C LYS A 57 -12.16 8.27 -14.99
N ASN A 58 -10.91 8.30 -15.43
CA ASN A 58 -10.54 8.70 -16.79
C ASN A 58 -10.95 7.67 -17.86
N GLN A 59 -11.26 6.44 -17.47
CA GLN A 59 -11.78 5.38 -18.34
C GLN A 59 -13.31 5.28 -18.31
N SER A 60 -13.99 6.05 -17.45
CA SER A 60 -15.44 6.16 -17.45
C SER A 60 -15.86 7.16 -18.55
N PRO A 61 -16.81 6.80 -19.45
CA PRO A 61 -17.24 7.64 -20.57
C PRO A 61 -17.97 8.91 -20.14
#